data_AF-A0A5B6TCP9-F1
#
_entry.id   AF-A0A5B6TCP9-F1
#
_cell.length_a   1.000
_cell.length_b   1.000
_cell.length_c   1.000
_cell.angle_alpha   90.00
_cell.angle_beta   90.00
_cell.angle_gamma   90.00
#
_symmetry.space_group_name_H-M   'P 1'
#
loop_
_entity.id
_entity.type
_entity.pdbx_description
1 polymer ?
#
loop_
_entity_poly.entity_id
_entity_poly.type
_entity_poly.pdbx_seq_one_letter_code
_entity_poly.pdbx_strand_id
1 'polypeptide(L)'
;MKEEILTHLNDPRHLEKLYRTNKAGFKQEFSGLYPQLSGNVLAEFWQERLHYESDAISWGSRKEFLFVVLASLLAGILAKTPSIFGLNEEFFYPRNIGFLVFPFLAAYFAWRNKLAGSKIAFVFGVMVVCLLYINSLPNSPTSDTLILACIHLPLLLWVMLGVSFTGQDLKDYRKRLDFLRFNGDLAVMSAMLVIAGVMMTGITLGLFELIGLKIEQFYTQYVVVFGAAAVPILATYLTQTNPQLVNKVSPVIAKIFSPLVLVMLIIYLGAIIYSGKDPYNDREFLMLFNVLLVGVMALIFFSVAETSAQEKSAWGTWVLLLLSVVTVVVNGIALSAISFRISEWGITPNRVAVLGANVLMLVHLLLVTVMLFKTITKKADIPQVGRAIVLYLPVYFIWTAIVVFLFPVLFGFK
;
A
#
# COMPACT_ATOMS: atom_id res chain seq x y z
N MET A 1 27.35 19.73 -18.19
CA MET A 1 27.45 18.25 -18.23
C MET A 1 27.00 17.68 -19.56
N LYS A 2 25.80 17.99 -20.07
CA LYS A 2 25.38 17.56 -21.43
C LYS A 2 26.39 17.91 -22.52
N GLU A 3 26.83 19.17 -22.56
CA GLU A 3 27.83 19.64 -23.53
C GLU A 3 29.14 18.86 -23.40
N GLU A 4 29.65 18.67 -22.19
CA GLU A 4 30.87 17.87 -21.98
C GLU A 4 30.73 16.40 -22.42
N ILE A 5 29.56 15.78 -22.22
CA ILE A 5 29.31 14.42 -22.72
C ILE A 5 29.34 14.39 -24.25
N LEU A 6 28.76 15.38 -24.92
CA LEU A 6 28.74 15.48 -26.38
C LEU A 6 30.13 15.76 -26.96
N THR A 7 30.88 16.69 -26.36
CA THR A 7 32.22 17.09 -26.81
C THR A 7 33.24 15.96 -26.64
N HIS A 8 33.09 15.14 -25.60
CA HIS A 8 34.03 14.07 -25.26
C HIS A 8 33.45 12.65 -25.49
N LEU A 9 32.48 12.51 -26.40
CA LEU A 9 31.79 11.23 -26.65
C LEU A 9 32.74 10.08 -26.98
N ASN A 10 33.84 10.38 -27.69
CA ASN A 10 34.86 9.41 -28.09
C ASN A 10 36.09 9.38 -27.16
N ASP A 11 36.00 9.98 -25.97
CA ASP A 11 37.05 9.96 -24.94
C ASP A 11 36.56 9.19 -23.71
N PRO A 12 36.83 7.87 -23.63
CA PRO A 12 36.39 7.03 -22.52
C PRO A 12 36.91 7.52 -21.16
N ARG A 13 38.11 8.13 -21.15
CA ARG A 13 38.76 8.58 -19.91
C ARG A 13 38.05 9.79 -19.33
N HIS A 14 37.67 10.74 -20.19
CA HIS A 14 36.94 11.93 -19.77
C HIS A 14 35.50 11.59 -19.37
N LEU A 15 34.82 10.70 -20.09
CA LEU A 15 33.50 10.21 -19.71
C LEU A 15 33.51 9.47 -18.37
N GLU A 16 34.50 8.61 -18.11
CA GLU A 16 34.64 7.95 -16.81
C GLU A 16 34.95 8.96 -15.69
N LYS A 17 35.73 10.01 -15.95
CA LYS A 17 35.97 11.10 -14.99
C LYS A 17 34.67 11.83 -14.65
N LEU A 18 33.85 12.17 -15.64
CA LEU A 18 32.53 12.80 -15.44
C LEU A 18 31.60 11.91 -14.62
N TYR A 19 31.52 10.62 -14.98
CA TYR A 19 30.74 9.61 -14.25
C TYR A 19 31.19 9.48 -12.79
N ARG A 20 32.51 9.44 -12.52
CA ARG A 20 33.06 9.35 -11.16
C ARG A 20 32.81 10.61 -10.33
N THR A 21 32.78 11.77 -10.98
CA THR A 21 32.55 13.05 -10.32
C THR A 21 31.08 13.19 -9.89
N ASN A 22 30.14 12.80 -10.75
CA ASN A 22 28.71 12.87 -10.43
C ASN A 22 27.93 11.77 -11.16
N LYS A 23 27.84 10.60 -10.51
CA LYS A 23 27.18 9.41 -11.07
C LYS A 23 25.71 9.63 -11.42
N ALA A 24 24.94 10.25 -10.53
CA ALA A 24 23.50 10.45 -10.71
C ALA A 24 23.21 11.46 -11.83
N GLY A 25 23.91 12.59 -11.82
CA GLY A 25 23.82 13.60 -12.89
C GLY A 25 24.26 13.03 -14.22
N PHE A 26 25.39 12.33 -14.28
CA PHE A 26 25.88 11.72 -15.52
C PHE A 26 24.87 10.73 -16.11
N LYS A 27 24.32 9.82 -15.29
CA LYS A 27 23.30 8.87 -15.75
C LYS A 27 22.07 9.59 -16.32
N GLN A 28 21.52 10.57 -15.58
CA GLN A 28 20.33 11.30 -16.02
C GLN A 28 20.56 12.05 -17.34
N GLU A 29 21.68 12.75 -17.45
CA GLU A 29 22.02 13.54 -18.65
C GLU A 29 22.35 12.64 -19.84
N PHE A 30 23.08 11.55 -19.61
CA PHE A 30 23.44 10.58 -20.64
C PHE A 30 22.19 9.86 -21.18
N SER A 31 21.29 9.39 -20.31
CA SER A 31 20.03 8.76 -20.73
C SER A 31 19.15 9.69 -21.57
N GLY A 32 19.20 11.01 -21.31
CA GLY A 32 18.49 12.01 -22.11
C GLY A 32 19.11 12.27 -23.49
N LEU A 33 20.43 12.07 -23.63
CA LEU A 33 21.17 12.25 -24.89
C LEU A 33 21.19 10.98 -25.75
N TYR A 34 21.11 9.80 -25.13
CA TYR A 34 21.24 8.50 -25.80
C TYR A 34 20.39 8.32 -27.07
N PRO A 35 19.11 8.76 -27.15
CA PRO A 35 18.31 8.62 -28.37
C PRO A 35 18.93 9.29 -29.61
N GLN A 36 19.79 10.28 -29.42
CA GLN A 36 20.51 11.02 -30.47
C GLN A 36 21.91 10.46 -30.74
N LEU A 37 22.37 9.53 -29.90
CA LEU A 37 23.73 8.96 -29.91
C LEU A 37 23.73 7.48 -30.32
N SER A 38 22.57 6.95 -30.74
CA SER A 38 22.41 5.56 -31.19
C SER A 38 23.28 5.29 -32.43
N GLY A 39 24.02 4.18 -32.41
CA GLY A 39 25.00 3.82 -33.45
C GLY A 39 26.46 4.18 -33.13
N ASN A 40 26.73 4.85 -32.01
CA ASN A 40 28.10 5.00 -31.50
C ASN A 40 28.40 3.89 -30.47
N VAL A 41 29.44 3.09 -30.72
CA VAL A 41 29.83 1.94 -29.88
C VAL A 41 30.13 2.34 -28.42
N LEU A 42 30.76 3.50 -28.20
CA LEU A 42 31.04 4.00 -26.86
C LEU A 42 29.74 4.45 -26.16
N ALA A 43 28.82 5.04 -26.91
CA ALA A 43 27.53 5.43 -26.37
C ALA A 43 26.68 4.20 -26.01
N GLU A 44 26.72 3.14 -26.82
CA GLU A 44 26.08 1.84 -26.57
C GLU A 44 26.69 1.16 -25.33
N PHE A 45 28.03 1.14 -25.21
CA PHE A 45 28.69 0.60 -24.02
C PHE A 45 28.28 1.35 -22.74
N TRP A 46 28.24 2.69 -22.79
CA TRP A 46 27.79 3.49 -21.65
C TRP A 46 26.30 3.28 -21.36
N GLN A 47 25.48 3.11 -22.39
CA GLN A 47 24.06 2.80 -22.22
C GLN A 47 23.90 1.48 -21.45
N GLU A 48 24.57 0.41 -21.89
CA GLU A 48 24.57 -0.87 -21.20
C GLU A 48 25.12 -0.72 -19.78
N ARG A 49 26.31 -0.13 -19.59
CA ARG A 49 26.92 0.05 -18.26
C ARG A 49 26.07 0.84 -17.27
N LEU A 50 25.33 1.85 -17.72
CA LEU A 50 24.52 2.72 -16.86
C LEU A 50 23.16 2.11 -16.54
N HIS A 51 22.64 1.24 -17.41
CA HIS A 51 21.32 0.62 -17.29
C HIS A 51 21.39 -0.87 -17.00
N TYR A 52 22.59 -1.44 -16.90
CA TYR A 52 22.81 -2.80 -16.44
C TYR A 52 22.34 -2.93 -15.00
N GLU A 53 21.21 -3.59 -14.83
CA GLU A 53 20.74 -4.07 -13.53
C GLU A 53 21.40 -5.42 -13.30
N SER A 54 22.33 -5.51 -12.34
CA SER A 54 22.93 -6.80 -12.00
C SER A 54 21.87 -7.75 -11.46
N ASP A 55 21.86 -9.00 -11.93
CA ASP A 55 20.98 -10.06 -11.40
C ASP A 55 21.28 -10.42 -9.92
N ALA A 56 22.38 -9.92 -9.36
CA ALA A 56 22.75 -10.13 -7.97
C ALA A 56 21.88 -9.31 -7.02
N ILE A 57 21.42 -9.95 -5.93
CA ILE A 57 20.67 -9.31 -4.86
C ILE A 57 21.56 -8.26 -4.16
N SER A 58 21.12 -7.01 -4.18
CA SER A 58 21.74 -5.91 -3.47
C SER A 58 21.23 -5.81 -2.03
N TRP A 59 22.16 -5.88 -1.08
CA TRP A 59 21.92 -5.61 0.34
C TRP A 59 22.15 -4.13 0.70
N GLY A 60 21.94 -3.22 -0.26
CA GLY A 60 22.05 -1.77 -0.07
C GLY A 60 23.35 -1.34 0.62
N SER A 61 23.31 -0.23 1.34
CA SER A 61 24.42 0.18 2.20
C SER A 61 24.38 -0.53 3.55
N ARG A 62 25.56 -0.74 4.17
CA ARG A 62 25.67 -1.30 5.54
C ARG A 62 24.83 -0.53 6.56
N LYS A 63 24.70 0.79 6.38
CA LYS A 63 23.87 1.66 7.24
C LYS A 63 22.39 1.38 7.07
N GLU A 64 21.91 1.20 5.84
CA GLU A 64 20.50 0.85 5.58
C GLU A 64 20.16 -0.52 6.11
N PHE A 65 21.02 -1.52 5.86
CA PHE A 65 20.83 -2.86 6.39
C PHE A 65 20.79 -2.87 7.93
N LEU A 66 21.72 -2.17 8.58
CA LEU A 66 21.74 -2.06 10.03
C LEU A 66 20.48 -1.37 10.58
N PHE A 67 20.02 -0.31 9.92
CA PHE A 67 18.76 0.35 10.27
C PHE A 67 17.59 -0.63 10.23
N VAL A 68 17.48 -1.44 9.18
CA VAL A 68 16.39 -2.43 9.01
C VAL A 68 16.44 -3.50 10.09
N VAL A 69 17.62 -4.04 10.41
CA VAL A 69 17.78 -5.02 11.49
C VAL A 69 17.34 -4.42 12.83
N LEU A 70 17.82 -3.22 13.16
CA LEU A 70 17.46 -2.54 14.41
C LEU A 70 15.96 -2.21 14.47
N ALA A 71 15.39 -1.70 13.39
CA ALA A 71 13.96 -1.38 13.30
C ALA A 71 13.09 -2.63 13.48
N SER A 72 13.46 -3.75 12.85
CA SER A 72 12.76 -5.04 13.01
C SER A 72 12.85 -5.58 14.44
N LEU A 73 14.01 -5.49 15.08
CA LEU A 73 14.17 -5.90 16.48
C LEU A 73 13.35 -5.01 17.42
N LEU A 74 13.39 -3.69 17.22
CA LEU A 74 12.58 -2.74 18.01
C LEU A 74 11.08 -2.97 17.80
N ALA A 75 10.63 -3.22 16.57
CA ALA A 75 9.24 -3.56 16.28
C ALA A 75 8.80 -4.84 17.01
N GLY A 76 9.64 -5.88 17.03
CA GLY A 76 9.39 -7.11 17.78
C GLY A 76 9.34 -6.90 19.30
N ILE A 77 10.25 -6.09 19.85
CA ILE A 77 10.23 -5.70 21.27
C ILE A 77 8.94 -4.94 21.60
N LEU A 78 8.55 -3.97 20.76
CA LEU A 78 7.30 -3.22 20.94
C LEU A 78 6.07 -4.12 20.85
N ALA A 79 6.06 -5.11 19.95
CA ALA A 79 4.99 -6.10 19.88
C ALA A 79 4.88 -6.92 21.16
N LYS A 80 5.99 -7.14 21.88
CA LYS A 80 6.03 -7.86 23.16
C LYS A 80 5.74 -6.99 24.38
N THR A 81 5.52 -5.68 24.22
CA THR A 81 5.17 -4.75 25.32
C THR A 81 4.08 -5.31 26.25
N PRO A 82 2.97 -5.92 25.76
CA PRO A 82 1.96 -6.50 26.66
C PRO A 82 2.52 -7.58 27.57
N SER A 83 3.30 -8.50 27.02
CA SER A 83 3.92 -9.58 27.80
C SER A 83 5.02 -9.09 28.75
N ILE A 84 5.76 -8.03 28.41
CA ILE A 84 6.85 -7.49 29.22
C ILE A 84 6.31 -6.71 30.42
N PHE A 85 5.25 -5.93 30.21
CA PHE A 85 4.68 -5.03 31.22
C PHE A 85 3.37 -5.55 31.84
N GLY A 86 2.92 -6.75 31.47
CA GLY A 86 1.66 -7.33 31.95
C GLY A 86 0.42 -6.56 31.50
N LEU A 87 0.44 -5.94 30.32
CA LEU A 87 -0.72 -5.22 29.78
C LEU A 87 -1.72 -6.20 29.16
N ASN A 88 -3.00 -5.84 29.21
CA ASN A 88 -4.03 -6.59 28.51
C ASN A 88 -3.85 -6.48 26.98
N GLU A 89 -3.73 -7.63 26.32
CA GLU A 89 -3.51 -7.73 24.88
C GLU A 89 -4.69 -7.20 24.04
N GLU A 90 -5.93 -7.44 24.48
CA GLU A 90 -7.15 -6.95 23.83
C GLU A 90 -7.29 -5.43 23.94
N PHE A 91 -6.69 -4.82 24.97
CA PHE A 91 -6.57 -3.37 25.05
C PHE A 91 -5.46 -2.84 24.13
N PHE A 92 -4.30 -3.49 24.15
CA PHE A 92 -3.09 -2.99 23.50
C PHE A 92 -3.13 -3.13 21.98
N TYR A 93 -3.36 -4.33 21.44
CA TYR A 93 -3.16 -4.60 20.02
C TYR A 93 -4.12 -3.83 19.12
N PRO A 94 -5.45 -3.79 19.36
CA PRO A 94 -6.37 -3.06 18.48
C PRO A 94 -6.01 -1.57 18.37
N ARG A 95 -5.51 -0.98 19.46
CA ARG A 95 -5.11 0.44 19.51
C ARG A 95 -3.73 0.68 18.91
N ASN A 96 -2.81 -0.27 19.06
CA ASN A 96 -1.38 -0.02 18.84
C ASN A 96 -0.75 -0.78 17.65
N ILE A 97 -1.44 -1.73 17.02
CA ILE A 97 -0.85 -2.60 15.98
C ILE A 97 -0.22 -1.83 14.82
N GLY A 98 -0.82 -0.73 14.38
CA GLY A 98 -0.25 0.12 13.33
C GLY A 98 1.06 0.80 13.73
N PHE A 99 1.20 1.18 15.00
CA PHE A 99 2.42 1.84 15.51
C PHE A 99 3.60 0.89 15.66
N LEU A 100 3.37 -0.43 15.63
CA LEU A 100 4.45 -1.42 15.66
C LEU A 100 5.30 -1.38 14.37
N VAL A 101 4.74 -0.86 13.27
CA VAL A 101 5.36 -0.93 11.94
C VAL A 101 5.48 0.44 11.26
N PHE A 102 4.38 1.20 11.18
CA PHE A 102 4.33 2.44 10.39
C PHE A 102 5.37 3.50 10.77
N PRO A 103 5.69 3.75 12.07
CA PRO A 103 6.73 4.70 12.45
C PRO A 103 8.10 4.34 11.90
N PHE A 104 8.46 3.05 11.86
CA PHE A 104 9.74 2.57 11.34
C PHE A 104 9.82 2.70 9.82
N LEU A 105 8.72 2.38 9.11
CA LEU A 105 8.63 2.58 7.67
C LEU A 105 8.71 4.08 7.31
N ALA A 106 8.01 4.94 8.06
CA ALA A 106 8.06 6.37 7.88
C ALA A 106 9.47 6.92 8.14
N ALA A 107 10.16 6.44 9.17
CA ALA A 107 11.56 6.79 9.46
C ALA A 107 12.51 6.37 8.33
N TYR A 108 12.33 5.16 7.79
CA TYR A 108 13.11 4.66 6.66
C TYR A 108 12.98 5.59 5.44
N PHE A 109 11.76 5.92 5.03
CA PHE A 109 11.53 6.82 3.89
C PHE A 109 11.93 8.26 4.20
N ALA A 110 11.72 8.75 5.44
CA ALA A 110 12.17 10.07 5.87
C ALA A 110 13.68 10.24 5.69
N TRP A 111 14.44 9.23 6.09
CA TRP A 111 15.89 9.20 5.92
C TRP A 111 16.30 9.08 4.45
N ARG A 112 15.75 8.10 3.73
CA ARG A 112 16.12 7.82 2.33
C ARG A 112 15.79 8.97 1.39
N ASN A 113 14.65 9.62 1.59
CA ASN A 113 14.20 10.75 0.78
C ASN A 113 14.70 12.11 1.29
N LYS A 114 15.53 12.12 2.34
CA LYS A 114 16.10 13.35 2.96
C LYS A 114 15.03 14.40 3.25
N LEU A 115 13.99 14.00 4.00
CA LEU A 115 12.91 14.91 4.35
C LEU A 115 13.44 16.07 5.20
N ALA A 116 12.83 17.24 5.00
CA ALA A 116 13.12 18.43 5.80
C ALA A 116 12.67 18.20 7.25
N GLY A 117 13.42 18.73 8.22
CA GLY A 117 13.12 18.56 9.64
C GLY A 117 11.68 18.96 10.01
N SER A 118 11.12 20.00 9.39
CA SER A 118 9.72 20.41 9.59
C SER A 118 8.71 19.34 9.15
N LYS A 119 8.98 18.62 8.06
CA LYS A 119 8.11 17.53 7.59
C LYS A 119 8.26 16.28 8.44
N ILE A 120 9.47 15.99 8.90
CA ILE A 120 9.72 14.90 9.86
C ILE A 120 8.92 15.20 11.15
N ALA A 121 9.05 16.41 11.69
CA ALA A 121 8.30 16.84 12.87
C ALA A 121 6.78 16.76 12.65
N PHE A 122 6.27 17.15 11.48
CA PHE A 122 4.86 16.98 11.14
C PHE A 122 4.44 15.51 11.12
N VAL A 123 5.20 14.64 10.44
CA VAL A 123 4.88 13.21 10.31
C VAL A 123 4.81 12.53 11.66
N PHE A 124 5.87 12.63 12.45
CA PHE A 124 5.94 11.99 13.75
C PHE A 124 5.08 12.70 14.80
N GLY A 125 4.88 14.01 14.69
CA GLY A 125 3.95 14.76 15.54
C GLY A 125 2.51 14.25 15.39
N VAL A 126 2.04 14.06 14.15
CA VAL A 126 0.70 13.47 13.92
C VAL A 126 0.63 12.04 14.45
N MET A 127 1.65 11.20 14.24
CA MET A 127 1.66 9.84 14.78
C MET A 127 1.62 9.84 16.33
N VAL A 128 2.33 10.74 17.00
CA VAL A 128 2.29 10.87 18.46
C VAL A 128 0.92 11.33 18.93
N VAL A 129 0.31 12.33 18.28
CA VAL A 129 -1.07 12.75 18.59
C VAL A 129 -2.05 11.60 18.44
N CYS A 130 -1.93 10.82 17.37
CA CYS A 130 -2.74 9.62 17.14
C CYS A 130 -2.56 8.57 18.25
N LEU A 131 -1.31 8.31 18.65
CA LEU A 131 -0.98 7.35 19.70
C LEU A 131 -1.55 7.77 21.06
N LEU A 132 -1.38 9.04 21.43
CA LEU A 132 -1.91 9.58 22.68
C LEU A 132 -3.43 9.57 22.67
N TYR A 133 -4.05 10.01 21.57
CA TYR A 133 -5.50 10.05 21.44
C TYR A 133 -6.12 8.65 21.55
N ILE A 134 -5.67 7.68 20.76
CA ILE A 134 -6.28 6.34 20.74
C ILE A 134 -6.13 5.64 22.09
N ASN A 135 -5.03 5.84 22.81
CA ASN A 135 -4.82 5.25 24.13
C ASN A 135 -5.54 6.03 25.25
N SER A 136 -5.96 7.27 25.00
CA SER A 136 -6.77 8.08 25.94
C SER A 136 -8.27 7.81 25.83
N LEU A 137 -8.74 7.18 24.74
CA LEU A 137 -10.15 6.84 24.59
C LEU A 137 -10.62 5.86 25.68
N PRO A 138 -11.84 6.02 26.22
CA PRO A 138 -12.38 5.13 27.25
C PRO A 138 -12.26 3.66 26.88
N ASN A 139 -11.95 2.81 27.86
CA ASN A 139 -11.88 1.38 27.62
C ASN A 139 -13.28 0.75 27.67
N SER A 140 -13.92 0.68 26.51
CA SER A 140 -15.21 0.01 26.32
C SER A 140 -15.10 -0.94 25.12
N PRO A 141 -14.81 -2.23 25.33
CA PRO A 141 -14.61 -3.19 24.24
C PRO A 141 -15.83 -3.35 23.31
N THR A 142 -17.03 -3.03 23.80
CA THR A 142 -18.28 -3.08 23.04
C THR A 142 -18.61 -1.76 22.34
N SER A 143 -17.75 -0.75 22.43
CA SER A 143 -17.98 0.56 21.82
C SER A 143 -17.74 0.50 20.31
N ASP A 144 -18.77 0.80 19.53
CA ASP A 144 -18.69 0.86 18.07
C ASP A 144 -17.70 1.95 17.65
N THR A 145 -17.72 3.12 18.29
CA THR A 145 -16.79 4.22 17.99
C THR A 145 -15.34 3.90 18.29
N LEU A 146 -15.04 3.18 19.37
CA LEU A 146 -13.67 2.73 19.66
C LEU A 146 -13.19 1.73 18.61
N ILE A 147 -14.01 0.73 18.27
CA ILE A 147 -13.68 -0.27 17.25
C ILE A 147 -13.43 0.42 15.90
N LEU A 148 -14.32 1.35 15.52
CA LEU A 148 -14.18 2.16 14.29
C LEU A 148 -12.87 2.95 14.28
N ALA A 149 -12.54 3.64 15.38
CA ALA A 149 -11.31 4.40 15.49
C ALA A 149 -10.08 3.47 15.35
N CYS A 150 -10.06 2.33 16.02
CA CYS A 150 -8.99 1.33 15.92
C CYS A 150 -8.82 0.78 14.49
N ILE A 151 -9.91 0.51 13.76
CA ILE A 151 -9.87 0.01 12.38
C ILE A 151 -9.36 1.07 11.40
N HIS A 152 -9.76 2.34 11.59
CA HIS A 152 -9.40 3.43 10.68
C HIS A 152 -8.02 4.02 10.97
N LEU A 153 -7.50 3.87 12.18
CA LEU A 153 -6.20 4.43 12.57
C LEU A 153 -5.02 3.95 11.71
N PRO A 154 -4.88 2.65 11.36
CA PRO A 154 -3.86 2.19 10.42
C PRO A 154 -3.90 2.90 9.07
N LEU A 155 -5.09 3.25 8.55
CA LEU A 155 -5.23 4.01 7.30
C LEU A 155 -4.67 5.42 7.45
N LEU A 156 -4.85 6.04 8.61
CA LEU A 156 -4.29 7.36 8.89
C LEU A 156 -2.76 7.31 8.99
N LEU A 157 -2.20 6.31 9.66
CA LEU A 157 -0.75 6.07 9.72
C LEU A 157 -0.17 5.75 8.34
N TRP A 158 -0.91 5.03 7.50
CA TRP A 158 -0.57 4.76 6.11
C TRP A 158 -0.48 6.03 5.26
N VAL A 159 -1.36 7.01 5.48
CA VAL A 159 -1.25 8.33 4.82
C VAL A 159 0.03 9.05 5.25
N MET A 160 0.39 8.99 6.53
CA MET A 160 1.63 9.61 7.04
C MET A 160 2.89 8.92 6.50
N LEU A 161 2.84 7.60 6.30
CA LEU A 161 3.85 6.86 5.55
C LEU A 161 3.94 7.38 4.10
N GLY A 162 2.81 7.60 3.43
CA GLY A 162 2.76 8.17 2.08
C GLY A 162 3.41 9.55 1.97
N VAL A 163 3.21 10.43 2.96
CA VAL A 163 3.89 11.73 3.04
C VAL A 163 5.41 11.55 3.12
N SER A 164 5.88 10.59 3.92
CA SER A 164 7.31 10.27 4.04
C SER A 164 7.86 9.66 2.75
N PHE A 165 7.08 8.84 2.06
CA PHE A 165 7.43 8.21 0.79
C PHE A 165 7.53 9.21 -0.36
N THR A 166 6.55 10.10 -0.53
CA THR A 166 6.55 11.11 -1.61
C THR A 166 7.63 12.18 -1.40
N GLY A 167 8.04 12.41 -0.15
CA GLY A 167 9.13 13.28 0.21
C GLY A 167 8.81 14.76 0.03
N GLN A 168 9.66 15.51 -0.68
CA GLN A 168 9.55 16.97 -0.67
C GLN A 168 8.39 17.52 -1.52
N ASP A 169 8.00 16.82 -2.57
CA ASP A 169 7.01 17.33 -3.52
C ASP A 169 5.69 16.57 -3.41
N LEU A 170 4.90 16.94 -2.41
CA LEU A 170 3.61 16.30 -2.14
C LEU A 170 2.58 16.54 -3.25
N LYS A 171 2.77 17.51 -4.14
CA LYS A 171 1.84 17.81 -5.23
C LYS A 171 2.12 16.98 -6.47
N ASP A 172 3.27 16.33 -6.55
CA ASP A 172 3.62 15.44 -7.67
C ASP A 172 2.76 14.18 -7.66
N TYR A 173 1.83 14.11 -8.60
CA TYR A 173 0.92 12.96 -8.74
C TYR A 173 1.68 11.67 -9.10
N ARG A 174 2.84 11.75 -9.76
CA ARG A 174 3.62 10.57 -10.16
C ARG A 174 4.17 9.87 -8.92
N LYS A 175 4.75 10.63 -7.99
CA LYS A 175 5.25 10.10 -6.71
C LYS A 175 4.16 9.51 -5.83
N ARG A 176 2.93 10.06 -5.89
CA ARG A 176 1.77 9.47 -5.21
C ARG A 176 1.35 8.16 -5.87
N LEU A 177 1.47 8.06 -7.20
CA LEU A 177 1.20 6.82 -7.94
C LEU A 177 2.27 5.77 -7.63
N ASP A 178 3.53 6.17 -7.54
CA ASP A 178 4.64 5.33 -7.10
C ASP A 178 4.41 4.81 -5.67
N PHE A 179 3.83 5.62 -4.78
CA PHE A 179 3.44 5.16 -3.45
C PHE A 179 2.38 4.05 -3.53
N LEU A 180 1.34 4.21 -4.36
CA LEU A 180 0.35 3.15 -4.56
C LEU A 180 1.00 1.89 -5.13
N ARG A 181 1.88 2.01 -6.13
CA ARG A 181 2.63 0.87 -6.67
C ARG A 181 3.48 0.18 -5.60
N PHE A 182 4.21 0.95 -4.80
CA PHE A 182 4.99 0.44 -3.67
C PHE A 182 4.14 -0.40 -2.71
N ASN A 183 2.87 -0.04 -2.47
CA ASN A 183 2.01 -0.84 -1.60
C ASN A 183 1.68 -2.22 -2.20
N GLY A 184 1.55 -2.32 -3.52
CA GLY A 184 1.36 -3.59 -4.22
C GLY A 184 2.61 -4.46 -4.11
N ASP A 185 3.77 -3.87 -4.39
CA ASP A 185 5.07 -4.50 -4.23
C ASP A 185 5.34 -4.96 -2.80
N LEU A 186 5.01 -4.11 -1.81
CA LEU A 186 5.12 -4.42 -0.39
C LEU A 186 4.22 -5.61 -0.02
N ALA A 187 2.98 -5.65 -0.51
CA ALA A 187 2.04 -6.74 -0.24
C ALA A 187 2.57 -8.06 -0.81
N VAL A 188 3.06 -8.06 -2.05
CA VAL A 188 3.64 -9.25 -2.70
C VAL A 188 4.87 -9.75 -1.94
N MET A 189 5.83 -8.87 -1.65
CA MET A 189 7.05 -9.25 -0.93
C MET A 189 6.74 -9.73 0.48
N SER A 190 5.80 -9.08 1.18
CA SER A 190 5.36 -9.51 2.51
C SER A 190 4.73 -10.89 2.47
N ALA A 191 3.86 -11.17 1.49
CA ALA A 191 3.24 -12.48 1.31
C ALA A 191 4.30 -13.58 1.05
N MET A 192 5.29 -13.31 0.21
CA MET A 192 6.41 -14.24 -0.03
C MET A 192 7.19 -14.54 1.25
N LEU A 193 7.53 -13.51 2.04
CA LEU A 193 8.22 -13.68 3.33
C LEU A 193 7.38 -14.44 4.35
N VAL A 194 6.06 -14.16 4.43
CA VAL A 194 5.15 -14.86 5.34
C VAL A 194 5.05 -16.34 4.96
N ILE A 195 4.87 -16.67 3.69
CA ILE A 195 4.80 -18.07 3.23
C ILE A 195 6.10 -18.80 3.58
N ALA A 196 7.26 -18.20 3.30
CA ALA A 196 8.55 -18.76 3.67
C ALA A 196 8.69 -18.94 5.19
N GLY A 197 8.27 -17.95 5.97
CA GLY A 197 8.30 -17.99 7.44
C GLY A 197 7.36 -19.04 8.04
N VAL A 198 6.16 -19.22 7.50
CA VAL A 198 5.20 -20.25 7.90
C VAL A 198 5.75 -21.64 7.58
N MET A 199 6.31 -21.84 6.38
CA MET A 199 6.94 -23.10 6.00
C MET A 199 8.13 -23.44 6.91
N MET A 200 9.01 -22.48 7.16
CA MET A 200 10.13 -22.63 8.10
C MET A 200 9.63 -22.95 9.52
N THR A 201 8.58 -22.29 9.99
CA THR A 201 7.97 -22.53 11.29
C THR A 201 7.44 -23.95 11.40
N GLY A 202 6.66 -24.42 10.41
CA GLY A 202 6.11 -25.78 10.40
C GLY A 202 7.20 -26.85 10.41
N ILE A 203 8.24 -26.69 9.59
CA ILE A 203 9.39 -27.61 9.57
C ILE A 203 10.12 -27.58 10.92
N THR A 204 10.36 -26.40 11.49
CA THR A 204 11.09 -26.27 12.76
C THR A 204 10.32 -26.93 13.90
N LEU A 205 9.02 -26.64 14.04
CA LEU A 205 8.19 -27.24 15.07
C LEU A 205 8.13 -28.76 14.91
N GLY A 206 7.93 -29.27 13.69
CA GLY A 206 7.89 -30.70 13.42
C GLY A 206 9.20 -31.42 13.71
N LEU A 207 10.35 -30.83 13.34
CA LEU A 207 11.67 -31.43 13.64
C LEU A 207 11.95 -31.52 15.15
N PHE A 208 11.58 -30.49 15.91
CA PHE A 208 11.76 -30.51 17.37
C PHE A 208 10.78 -31.46 18.06
N GLU A 209 9.55 -31.58 17.55
CA GLU A 209 8.57 -32.54 18.04
C GLU A 209 9.05 -33.99 17.86
N LEU A 210 9.67 -34.32 16.72
CA LEU A 210 10.21 -35.67 16.45
C LEU A 210 11.30 -36.12 17.44
N ILE A 211 12.06 -35.18 18.01
CA ILE A 211 13.08 -35.45 19.04
C ILE A 211 12.54 -35.28 20.46
N GLY A 212 11.21 -35.14 20.62
CA GLY A 212 10.54 -35.04 21.92
C GLY A 212 10.60 -33.66 22.58
N LEU A 213 10.98 -32.60 21.86
CA LEU A 213 11.06 -31.23 22.39
C LEU A 213 9.84 -30.39 22.00
N LYS A 214 9.02 -30.03 22.99
CA LYS A 214 7.84 -29.16 22.81
C LYS A 214 8.23 -27.67 22.88
N ILE A 215 8.67 -27.12 21.75
CA ILE A 215 9.13 -25.72 21.67
C ILE A 215 8.05 -24.73 21.20
N GLU A 216 6.85 -25.20 20.87
CA GLU A 216 5.80 -24.40 20.21
C GLU A 216 5.51 -23.06 20.89
N GLN A 217 5.27 -23.06 22.20
CA GLN A 217 4.96 -21.83 22.94
C GLN A 217 6.11 -20.82 22.89
N PHE A 218 7.33 -21.28 23.14
CA PHE A 218 8.53 -20.45 23.05
C PHE A 218 8.70 -19.90 21.63
N TYR A 219 8.63 -20.78 20.63
CA TYR A 219 8.84 -20.41 19.23
C TYR A 219 7.80 -19.37 18.76
N THR A 220 6.52 -19.59 19.07
CA THR A 220 5.45 -18.65 18.72
C THR A 220 5.63 -17.33 19.44
N GLN A 221 5.89 -17.34 20.75
CA GLN A 221 6.00 -16.12 21.55
C GLN A 221 7.21 -15.26 21.25
N TYR A 222 8.30 -15.83 20.73
CA TYR A 222 9.56 -15.11 20.49
C TYR A 222 9.92 -15.06 19.01
N VAL A 223 9.89 -16.16 18.28
CA VAL A 223 10.30 -16.18 16.87
C VAL A 223 9.20 -15.66 15.97
N VAL A 224 7.96 -16.15 16.13
CA VAL A 224 6.84 -15.76 15.26
C VAL A 224 6.45 -14.30 15.47
N VAL A 225 6.34 -13.83 16.72
CA VAL A 225 5.98 -12.43 17.01
C VAL A 225 7.03 -11.45 16.44
N PHE A 226 8.33 -11.71 16.66
CA PHE A 226 9.39 -10.87 16.09
C PHE A 226 9.43 -10.96 14.56
N GLY A 227 9.28 -12.17 14.01
CA GLY A 227 9.21 -12.39 12.57
C GLY A 227 8.08 -11.60 11.92
N ALA A 228 6.86 -11.70 12.47
CA ALA A 228 5.68 -11.00 11.97
C ALA A 228 5.86 -9.47 11.98
N ALA A 229 6.44 -8.91 13.06
CA ALA A 229 6.73 -7.48 13.14
C ALA A 229 7.83 -7.04 12.15
N ALA A 230 8.81 -7.91 11.87
CA ALA A 230 9.90 -7.64 10.94
C ALA A 230 9.48 -7.68 9.46
N VAL A 231 8.46 -8.47 9.10
CA VAL A 231 8.07 -8.72 7.71
C VAL A 231 7.86 -7.43 6.91
N PRO A 232 7.03 -6.46 7.32
CA PRO A 232 6.76 -5.28 6.48
C PRO A 232 7.99 -4.38 6.33
N ILE A 233 8.86 -4.34 7.35
CA ILE A 233 10.10 -3.55 7.36
C ILE A 233 11.12 -4.17 6.41
N LEU A 234 11.33 -5.49 6.51
CA LEU A 234 12.22 -6.23 5.63
C LEU A 234 11.70 -6.25 4.18
N ALA A 235 10.40 -6.44 3.99
CA ALA A 235 9.76 -6.38 2.67
C ALA A 235 9.93 -4.99 2.04
N THR A 236 9.73 -3.91 2.81
CA THR A 236 9.98 -2.55 2.34
C THR A 236 11.43 -2.40 1.89
N TYR A 237 12.39 -2.86 2.69
CA TYR A 237 13.79 -2.77 2.33
C TYR A 237 14.12 -3.55 1.04
N LEU A 238 13.63 -4.79 0.92
CA LEU A 238 13.89 -5.65 -0.24
C LEU A 238 13.26 -5.10 -1.52
N THR A 239 12.03 -4.59 -1.49
CA THR A 239 11.41 -3.97 -2.67
C THR A 239 12.12 -2.70 -3.10
N GLN A 240 12.74 -2.00 -2.16
CA GLN A 240 13.44 -0.75 -2.41
C GLN A 240 14.89 -0.94 -2.88
N THR A 241 15.58 -2.01 -2.47
CA THR A 241 16.94 -2.32 -2.93
C THR A 241 16.97 -3.30 -4.10
N ASN A 242 15.93 -4.13 -4.25
CA ASN A 242 15.79 -5.13 -5.31
C ASN A 242 14.39 -5.08 -5.97
N PRO A 243 14.03 -3.98 -6.67
CA PRO A 243 12.72 -3.84 -7.31
C PRO A 243 12.38 -4.98 -8.27
N GLN A 244 13.38 -5.62 -8.89
CA GLN A 244 13.22 -6.75 -9.80
C GLN A 244 12.52 -7.97 -9.18
N LEU A 245 12.54 -8.11 -7.85
CA LEU A 245 11.87 -9.22 -7.15
C LEU A 245 10.34 -9.15 -7.28
N VAL A 246 9.78 -7.95 -7.44
CA VAL A 246 8.33 -7.69 -7.38
C VAL A 246 7.79 -7.00 -8.63
N ASN A 247 8.62 -6.22 -9.34
CA ASN A 247 8.23 -5.42 -10.52
C ASN A 247 7.58 -6.22 -11.65
N LYS A 248 7.78 -7.55 -11.70
CA LYS A 248 7.12 -8.44 -12.67
C LYS A 248 5.92 -9.18 -12.07
N VAL A 249 5.91 -9.41 -10.76
CA VAL A 249 4.88 -10.19 -10.07
C VAL A 249 3.62 -9.34 -9.85
N SER A 250 3.76 -8.12 -9.33
CA SER A 250 2.63 -7.22 -9.04
C SER A 250 1.77 -6.94 -10.29
N PRO A 251 2.32 -6.60 -11.47
CA PRO A 251 1.52 -6.44 -12.69
C PRO A 251 0.83 -7.73 -13.16
N VAL A 252 1.48 -8.88 -12.99
CA VAL A 252 0.93 -10.17 -13.41
C VAL A 252 -0.27 -10.55 -12.56
N ILE A 253 -0.18 -10.36 -11.24
CA ILE A 253 -1.31 -10.54 -10.32
C ILE A 253 -2.48 -9.65 -10.74
N ALA A 254 -2.23 -8.35 -10.95
CA ALA A 254 -3.24 -7.41 -11.42
C ALA A 254 -3.92 -7.86 -12.74
N LYS A 255 -3.15 -8.33 -13.73
CA LYS A 255 -3.65 -8.82 -15.03
C LYS A 255 -4.46 -10.11 -14.93
N ILE A 256 -4.12 -11.02 -14.01
CA ILE A 256 -4.82 -12.29 -13.81
C ILE A 256 -6.10 -12.09 -12.98
N PHE A 257 -6.00 -11.35 -11.88
CA PHE A 257 -7.11 -11.20 -10.94
C PHE A 257 -8.20 -10.24 -11.44
N SER A 258 -7.87 -9.18 -12.19
CA SER A 258 -8.89 -8.24 -12.70
C SER A 258 -10.01 -8.93 -13.52
N PRO A 259 -9.72 -9.75 -14.55
CA PRO A 259 -10.77 -10.44 -15.28
C PRO A 259 -11.46 -11.54 -14.46
N LEU A 260 -10.73 -12.24 -13.59
CA LEU A 260 -11.30 -13.29 -12.74
C LEU A 260 -12.35 -12.70 -11.77
N VAL A 261 -12.01 -11.59 -11.12
CA VAL A 261 -12.90 -10.87 -10.21
C VAL A 261 -14.10 -10.29 -10.96
N LEU A 262 -13.91 -9.76 -12.18
CA LEU A 262 -15.02 -9.32 -13.03
C LEU A 262 -16.01 -10.46 -13.31
N VAL A 263 -15.53 -11.62 -13.74
CA VAL A 263 -16.39 -12.80 -14.01
C VAL A 263 -17.11 -13.23 -12.74
N MET A 264 -16.38 -13.32 -11.63
CA MET A 264 -16.96 -13.66 -10.33
C MET A 264 -18.07 -12.69 -9.91
N LEU A 265 -17.87 -11.38 -10.02
CA LEU A 265 -18.88 -10.38 -9.67
C LEU A 265 -20.14 -10.48 -10.56
N ILE A 266 -19.97 -10.73 -11.86
CA ILE A 266 -21.11 -10.91 -12.79
C ILE A 266 -21.92 -12.16 -12.41
N ILE A 267 -21.24 -13.30 -12.20
CA ILE A 267 -21.88 -14.55 -11.78
C ILE A 267 -22.61 -14.34 -10.46
N TYR A 268 -21.97 -13.67 -9.51
CA TYR A 268 -22.52 -13.44 -8.19
C TYR A 268 -23.74 -12.53 -8.20
N LEU A 269 -23.71 -11.43 -8.98
CA LEU A 269 -24.90 -10.58 -9.18
C LEU A 269 -26.06 -11.36 -9.80
N GLY A 270 -25.79 -12.22 -10.79
CA GLY A 270 -26.79 -13.11 -11.37
C GLY A 270 -27.36 -14.11 -10.35
N ALA A 271 -26.49 -14.69 -9.51
CA ALA A 271 -26.88 -15.63 -8.46
C ALA A 271 -27.76 -14.97 -7.38
N ILE A 272 -27.50 -13.71 -7.01
CA ILE A 272 -28.36 -12.96 -6.07
C ILE A 272 -29.77 -12.83 -6.64
N ILE A 273 -29.89 -12.38 -7.89
CA ILE A 273 -31.20 -12.24 -8.58
C ILE A 273 -31.92 -13.59 -8.65
N TYR A 274 -31.20 -14.66 -9.01
CA TYR A 274 -31.77 -16.00 -9.10
C TYR A 274 -32.23 -16.57 -7.75
N SER A 275 -31.43 -16.35 -6.69
CA SER A 275 -31.70 -16.90 -5.36
C SER A 275 -32.87 -16.22 -4.64
N GLY A 276 -33.26 -15.01 -5.06
CA GLY A 276 -34.26 -14.20 -4.38
C GLY A 276 -33.90 -13.81 -2.94
N LYS A 277 -32.65 -14.05 -2.50
CA LYS A 277 -32.19 -13.64 -1.18
C LYS A 277 -32.14 -12.12 -1.10
N ASP A 278 -32.59 -11.60 0.03
CA ASP A 278 -32.62 -10.17 0.30
C ASP A 278 -31.29 -9.68 0.90
N PRO A 279 -30.48 -8.91 0.16
CA PRO A 279 -29.21 -8.38 0.65
C PRO A 279 -29.37 -7.27 1.70
N TYR A 280 -30.57 -6.72 1.89
CA TYR A 280 -30.82 -5.55 2.73
C TYR A 280 -30.84 -5.90 4.23
N ASN A 281 -31.25 -7.12 4.56
CA ASN A 281 -31.50 -7.56 5.94
C ASN A 281 -30.32 -8.33 6.57
N ASP A 282 -29.39 -8.84 5.77
CA ASP A 282 -28.26 -9.64 6.25
C ASP A 282 -27.02 -8.76 6.53
N ARG A 283 -26.66 -8.65 7.82
CA ARG A 283 -25.48 -7.88 8.26
C ARG A 283 -24.17 -8.48 7.77
N GLU A 284 -24.05 -9.80 7.77
CA GLU A 284 -22.82 -10.49 7.35
C GLU A 284 -22.61 -10.31 5.86
N PHE A 285 -23.70 -10.42 5.09
CA PHE A 285 -23.72 -10.12 3.67
C PHE A 285 -23.18 -8.71 3.39
N LEU A 286 -23.71 -7.68 4.07
CA LEU A 286 -23.27 -6.30 3.87
C LEU A 286 -21.82 -6.06 4.29
N MET A 287 -21.36 -6.73 5.35
CA MET A 287 -19.95 -6.65 5.76
C MET A 287 -19.04 -7.23 4.68
N LEU A 288 -19.37 -8.41 4.17
CA LEU A 288 -18.61 -9.08 3.12
C LEU A 288 -18.59 -8.26 1.82
N PHE A 289 -19.71 -7.61 1.47
CA PHE A 289 -19.78 -6.67 0.33
C PHE A 289 -18.84 -5.49 0.48
N ASN A 290 -18.77 -4.89 1.67
CA ASN A 290 -17.88 -3.76 1.91
C ASN A 290 -16.41 -4.17 1.80
N VAL A 291 -16.05 -5.33 2.36
CA VAL A 291 -14.69 -5.90 2.22
C VAL A 291 -14.38 -6.17 0.75
N LEU A 292 -15.32 -6.75 0.01
CA LEU A 292 -15.20 -6.99 -1.42
C LEU A 292 -15.00 -5.68 -2.20
N LEU A 293 -15.78 -4.64 -1.94
CA LEU A 293 -15.66 -3.33 -2.59
C LEU A 293 -14.28 -2.70 -2.37
N VAL A 294 -13.78 -2.73 -1.13
CA VAL A 294 -12.43 -2.26 -0.81
C VAL A 294 -11.38 -3.06 -1.58
N GLY A 295 -11.51 -4.40 -1.63
CA GLY A 295 -10.60 -5.27 -2.36
C GLY A 295 -10.60 -5.02 -3.87
N VAL A 296 -11.77 -4.89 -4.48
CA VAL A 296 -11.92 -4.59 -5.92
C VAL A 296 -11.38 -3.20 -6.26
N MET A 297 -11.64 -2.21 -5.40
CA MET A 297 -11.11 -0.86 -5.59
C MET A 297 -9.57 -0.84 -5.50
N ALA A 298 -8.99 -1.57 -4.53
CA ALA A 298 -7.54 -1.74 -4.45
C ALA A 298 -6.99 -2.40 -5.71
N LEU A 299 -7.62 -3.46 -6.22
CA LEU A 299 -7.24 -4.14 -7.45
C LEU A 299 -7.29 -3.20 -8.65
N ILE A 300 -8.33 -2.37 -8.81
CA ILE A 300 -8.42 -1.37 -9.88
C ILE A 300 -7.26 -0.37 -9.76
N PHE A 301 -6.97 0.13 -8.54
CA PHE A 301 -5.90 1.11 -8.34
C PHE A 301 -4.52 0.53 -8.65
N PHE A 302 -4.23 -0.69 -8.19
CA PHE A 302 -2.98 -1.38 -8.50
C PHE A 302 -2.85 -1.63 -10.00
N SER A 303 -3.91 -2.14 -10.64
CA SER A 303 -3.91 -2.38 -12.09
C SER A 303 -3.66 -1.10 -12.90
N VAL A 304 -4.24 0.03 -12.50
CA VAL A 304 -3.99 1.34 -13.15
C VAL A 304 -2.56 1.83 -12.89
N ALA A 305 -2.07 1.70 -11.65
CA ALA A 305 -0.70 2.10 -11.31
C ALA A 305 0.34 1.33 -12.15
N GLU A 306 0.16 0.02 -12.32
CA GLU A 306 1.06 -0.81 -13.13
C GLU A 306 0.94 -0.58 -14.64
N THR A 307 -0.30 -0.42 -15.15
CA THR A 307 -0.52 -0.20 -16.58
C THR A 307 0.01 1.16 -17.05
N SER A 308 0.13 2.15 -16.15
CA SER A 308 0.71 3.45 -16.48
C SER A 308 2.21 3.39 -16.84
N ALA A 309 2.90 2.31 -16.50
CA ALA A 309 4.34 2.12 -16.71
C ALA A 309 4.71 1.19 -17.89
N GLN A 310 3.76 0.47 -18.49
CA GLN A 310 4.00 -0.52 -19.55
C GLN A 310 3.09 -0.27 -20.78
N GLU A 311 3.41 -0.91 -21.92
CA GLU A 311 2.72 -0.73 -23.20
C GLU A 311 1.19 -0.84 -23.11
N LYS A 312 0.52 0.02 -23.89
CA LYS A 312 -0.94 0.22 -23.93
C LYS A 312 -1.67 -1.03 -24.43
N SER A 313 -1.99 -1.99 -23.54
CA SER A 313 -2.94 -3.06 -23.87
C SER A 313 -4.38 -2.53 -23.82
N ALA A 314 -5.00 -2.40 -25.00
CA ALA A 314 -6.41 -2.01 -25.11
C ALA A 314 -7.35 -2.98 -24.37
N TRP A 315 -7.01 -4.27 -24.33
CA TRP A 315 -7.77 -5.30 -23.63
C TRP A 315 -7.82 -5.09 -22.11
N GLY A 316 -6.67 -4.82 -21.49
CA GLY A 316 -6.60 -4.59 -20.05
C GLY A 316 -7.45 -3.39 -19.62
N THR A 317 -7.48 -2.34 -20.44
CA THR A 317 -8.29 -1.15 -20.17
C THR A 317 -9.79 -1.46 -20.24
N TRP A 318 -10.23 -2.30 -21.17
CA TRP A 318 -11.62 -2.77 -21.27
C TRP A 318 -12.04 -3.58 -20.05
N VAL A 319 -11.20 -4.51 -19.60
CA VAL A 319 -11.46 -5.31 -18.39
C VAL A 319 -11.63 -4.39 -17.17
N LEU A 320 -10.74 -3.40 -17.00
CA LEU A 320 -10.84 -2.44 -15.91
C LEU A 320 -12.08 -1.55 -16.00
N LEU A 321 -12.49 -1.14 -17.20
CA LEU A 321 -13.73 -0.38 -17.38
C LEU A 321 -14.94 -1.21 -16.96
N LEU A 322 -15.06 -2.44 -17.46
CA LEU A 322 -16.17 -3.34 -17.12
C LEU A 322 -16.18 -3.67 -15.63
N LEU A 323 -15.01 -3.94 -15.04
CA LEU A 323 -14.86 -4.16 -13.61
C LEU A 323 -15.33 -2.94 -12.82
N SER A 324 -14.94 -1.73 -13.21
CA SER A 324 -15.36 -0.50 -12.54
C SER A 324 -16.87 -0.28 -12.64
N VAL A 325 -17.48 -0.53 -13.81
CA VAL A 325 -18.94 -0.42 -14.01
C VAL A 325 -19.69 -1.42 -13.13
N VAL A 326 -19.29 -2.69 -13.11
CA VAL A 326 -19.91 -3.70 -12.25
C VAL A 326 -19.73 -3.34 -10.78
N THR A 327 -18.57 -2.82 -10.39
CA THR A 327 -18.30 -2.37 -9.02
C THR A 327 -19.19 -1.19 -8.62
N VAL A 328 -19.47 -0.25 -9.53
CA VAL A 328 -20.44 0.84 -9.30
C VAL A 328 -21.83 0.29 -9.01
N VAL A 329 -22.28 -0.74 -9.74
CA VAL A 329 -23.57 -1.40 -9.48
C VAL A 329 -23.58 -2.06 -8.09
N VAL A 330 -22.54 -2.83 -7.76
CA VAL A 330 -22.38 -3.48 -6.45
C VAL A 330 -22.38 -2.45 -5.31
N ASN A 331 -21.66 -1.33 -5.49
CA ASN A 331 -21.62 -0.23 -4.52
C ASN A 331 -23.00 0.44 -4.39
N GLY A 332 -23.75 0.57 -5.49
CA GLY A 332 -25.12 1.07 -5.47
C GLY A 332 -26.05 0.20 -4.62
N ILE A 333 -25.95 -1.12 -4.73
CA ILE A 333 -26.70 -2.08 -3.89
C ILE A 333 -26.28 -1.96 -2.42
N ALA A 334 -24.99 -1.84 -2.13
CA ALA A 334 -24.50 -1.65 -0.77
C ALA A 334 -25.01 -0.32 -0.16
N LEU A 335 -25.05 0.75 -0.96
CA LEU A 335 -25.58 2.06 -0.56
C LEU A 335 -27.08 2.05 -0.31
N SER A 336 -27.86 1.41 -1.17
CA SER A 336 -29.30 1.29 -0.97
C SER A 336 -29.60 0.49 0.29
N ALA A 337 -28.88 -0.61 0.51
CA ALA A 337 -29.04 -1.44 1.70
C ALA A 337 -28.71 -0.69 3.00
N ILE A 338 -27.58 0.01 3.08
CA ILE A 338 -27.25 0.77 4.29
C ILE A 338 -28.21 1.95 4.51
N SER A 339 -28.68 2.60 3.44
CA SER A 339 -29.66 3.69 3.52
C SER A 339 -31.00 3.20 4.06
N PHE A 340 -31.47 2.05 3.58
CA PHE A 340 -32.67 1.38 4.08
C PHE A 340 -32.54 1.07 5.58
N ARG A 341 -31.43 0.46 6.00
CA ARG A 341 -31.16 0.16 7.42
C ARG A 341 -31.13 1.41 8.30
N ILE A 342 -30.60 2.52 7.81
CA ILE A 342 -30.61 3.79 8.55
C ILE A 342 -32.04 4.33 8.67
N SER A 343 -32.83 4.22 7.61
CA SER A 343 -34.25 4.63 7.62
C SER A 343 -35.09 3.79 8.57
N GLU A 344 -34.89 2.47 8.61
CA GLU A 344 -35.70 1.57 9.44
C GLU A 344 -35.22 1.51 10.90
N TRP A 345 -33.92 1.43 11.11
CA TRP A 345 -33.33 1.11 12.42
C TRP A 345 -32.56 2.28 13.04
N GLY A 346 -32.58 3.46 12.39
CA GLY A 346 -31.94 4.68 12.87
C GLY A 346 -30.44 4.77 12.59
N ILE A 347 -29.86 5.89 13.05
CA ILE A 347 -28.45 6.22 12.87
C ILE A 347 -27.60 5.55 13.96
N THR A 348 -26.53 4.87 13.56
CA THR A 348 -25.49 4.37 14.47
C THR A 348 -24.11 4.75 13.94
N PRO A 349 -23.06 4.81 14.78
CA PRO A 349 -21.71 5.17 14.34
C PRO A 349 -21.24 4.29 13.18
N ASN A 350 -21.45 2.97 13.29
CA ASN A 350 -21.08 2.01 12.26
C ASN A 350 -21.85 2.23 10.94
N ARG A 351 -23.17 2.48 11.01
CA ARG A 351 -23.97 2.70 9.79
C ARG A 351 -23.55 3.98 9.06
N VAL A 352 -23.23 5.05 9.80
CA VAL A 352 -22.72 6.30 9.21
C VAL A 352 -21.33 6.11 8.63
N ALA A 353 -20.44 5.37 9.32
CA ALA A 353 -19.12 5.04 8.81
C ALA A 353 -19.19 4.32 7.47
N VAL A 354 -20.03 3.27 7.40
CA VAL A 354 -20.24 2.46 6.19
C VAL A 354 -20.91 3.29 5.09
N LEU A 355 -21.93 4.09 5.40
CA LEU A 355 -22.58 4.96 4.42
C LEU A 355 -21.58 5.93 3.80
N GLY A 356 -20.83 6.67 4.62
CA GLY A 356 -19.86 7.65 4.12
C GLY A 356 -18.73 6.99 3.34
N ALA A 357 -18.21 5.84 3.79
CA ALA A 357 -17.21 5.07 3.03
C ALA A 357 -17.76 4.67 1.65
N ASN A 358 -18.99 4.17 1.57
CA ASN A 358 -19.61 3.79 0.31
C ASN A 358 -19.90 4.97 -0.62
N VAL A 359 -20.31 6.13 -0.08
CA VAL A 359 -20.51 7.35 -0.89
C VAL A 359 -19.17 7.80 -1.48
N LEU A 360 -18.12 7.81 -0.67
CA LEU A 360 -16.79 8.18 -1.13
C LEU A 360 -16.24 7.22 -2.18
N MET A 361 -16.42 5.90 -1.98
CA MET A 361 -16.07 4.88 -2.96
C MET A 361 -16.86 5.06 -4.26
N LEU A 362 -18.17 5.29 -4.19
CA LEU A 362 -19.00 5.48 -5.38
C LEU A 362 -18.55 6.68 -6.21
N VAL A 363 -18.36 7.85 -5.57
CA VAL A 363 -17.89 9.06 -6.27
C VAL A 363 -16.55 8.81 -6.93
N HIS A 364 -15.63 8.17 -6.21
CA HIS A 364 -14.31 7.86 -6.75
C HIS A 364 -14.36 6.87 -7.92
N LEU A 365 -15.16 5.81 -7.79
CA LEU A 365 -15.35 4.80 -8.83
C LEU A 365 -15.99 5.41 -10.08
N LEU A 366 -16.95 6.33 -9.94
CA LEU A 366 -17.53 7.06 -11.07
C LEU A 366 -16.48 7.91 -11.78
N LEU A 367 -15.63 8.63 -11.04
CA LEU A 367 -14.52 9.40 -11.62
C LEU A 367 -13.55 8.50 -12.39
N VAL A 368 -13.14 7.38 -11.80
CA VAL A 368 -12.24 6.40 -12.43
C VAL A 368 -12.88 5.78 -13.67
N THR A 369 -14.16 5.39 -13.59
CA THR A 369 -14.93 4.83 -14.70
C THR A 369 -15.01 5.80 -15.88
N VAL A 370 -15.30 7.08 -15.63
CA VAL A 370 -15.32 8.12 -16.66
C VAL A 370 -13.95 8.29 -17.32
N MET A 371 -12.87 8.24 -16.55
CA MET A 371 -11.51 8.38 -17.10
C MET A 371 -11.08 7.14 -17.90
N LEU A 372 -11.43 5.93 -17.46
CA LEU A 372 -11.23 4.70 -18.22
C LEU A 372 -12.01 4.72 -19.54
N PHE A 373 -13.26 5.19 -19.51
CA PHE A 373 -14.09 5.35 -20.70
C PHE A 373 -13.49 6.37 -21.69
N LYS A 374 -13.00 7.52 -21.20
CA LYS A 374 -12.29 8.51 -22.03
C LYS A 374 -11.02 7.93 -22.65
N THR A 375 -10.31 7.07 -21.92
CA THR A 375 -9.10 6.41 -22.41
C THR A 375 -9.40 5.46 -23.56
N ILE A 376 -10.44 4.63 -23.44
CA ILE A 376 -10.88 3.69 -24.49
C ILE A 376 -11.37 4.45 -25.74
N THR A 377 -12.08 5.56 -25.54
CA THR A 377 -12.57 6.40 -26.64
C THR A 377 -11.50 7.32 -27.25
N LYS A 378 -10.21 7.13 -26.88
CA LYS A 378 -9.04 7.94 -27.31
C LYS A 378 -9.16 9.44 -27.02
N LYS A 379 -9.97 9.82 -26.03
CA LYS A 379 -10.17 11.21 -25.58
C LYS A 379 -9.25 11.59 -24.41
N ALA A 380 -8.52 10.64 -23.85
CA ALA A 380 -7.58 10.81 -22.75
C ALA A 380 -6.49 9.72 -22.79
N ASP A 381 -5.36 9.94 -22.13
CA ASP A 381 -4.34 8.91 -21.90
C ASP A 381 -4.47 8.28 -20.51
N ILE A 382 -4.01 7.03 -20.36
CA ILE A 382 -3.99 6.25 -19.09
C ILE A 382 -3.42 7.03 -17.88
N PRO A 383 -2.37 7.86 -18.00
CA PRO A 383 -1.87 8.68 -16.87
C PRO A 383 -2.93 9.61 -16.26
N GLN A 384 -3.96 10.00 -17.02
CA GLN A 384 -5.08 10.79 -16.49
C GLN A 384 -5.96 9.98 -15.52
N VAL A 385 -6.08 8.66 -15.72
CA VAL A 385 -6.77 7.76 -14.79
C VAL A 385 -5.99 7.67 -13.48
N GLY A 386 -4.68 7.43 -13.55
CA GLY A 386 -3.80 7.40 -12.38
C GLY A 386 -3.82 8.72 -11.60
N ARG A 387 -3.86 9.85 -12.31
CA ARG A 387 -4.00 11.18 -11.70
C ARG A 387 -5.33 11.35 -10.96
N ALA A 388 -6.45 10.89 -11.54
CA ALA A 388 -7.75 10.94 -10.87
C ALA A 388 -7.74 10.17 -9.54
N ILE A 389 -7.10 8.98 -9.53
CA ILE A 389 -6.98 8.13 -8.34
C ILE A 389 -6.25 8.86 -7.20
N VAL A 390 -5.05 9.38 -7.48
CA VAL A 390 -4.20 9.97 -6.43
C VAL A 390 -4.66 11.36 -5.97
N LEU A 391 -5.47 12.05 -6.78
CA LEU A 391 -6.08 13.33 -6.39
C LEU A 391 -7.25 13.15 -5.42
N TYR A 392 -7.90 11.98 -5.42
CA TYR A 392 -9.00 11.68 -4.52
C TYR A 392 -8.54 11.14 -3.15
N LEU A 393 -7.32 10.61 -3.04
CA LEU A 393 -6.77 10.08 -1.77
C LEU A 393 -6.91 11.01 -0.55
N PRO A 394 -6.67 12.34 -0.66
CA PRO A 394 -6.88 13.25 0.48
C PRO A 394 -8.32 13.27 1.02
N VAL A 395 -9.32 12.96 0.19
CA VAL A 395 -10.73 12.89 0.62
C VAL A 395 -10.93 11.70 1.56
N TYR A 396 -10.35 10.53 1.25
CA TYR A 396 -10.36 9.39 2.18
C TYR A 396 -9.62 9.68 3.48
N PHE A 397 -8.51 10.42 3.40
CA PHE A 397 -7.78 10.83 4.61
C PHE A 397 -8.66 11.69 5.52
N ILE A 398 -9.35 12.69 4.97
CA ILE A 398 -10.27 13.55 5.74
C ILE A 398 -11.37 12.70 6.39
N TRP A 399 -11.98 11.79 5.62
CA TRP A 399 -13.01 10.89 6.17
C TRP A 399 -12.48 10.00 7.28
N THR A 400 -11.30 9.39 7.08
CA THR A 400 -10.64 8.56 8.08
C THR A 400 -10.36 9.36 9.35
N ALA A 401 -9.88 10.59 9.24
CA ALA A 401 -9.66 11.48 10.38
C ALA A 401 -10.97 11.82 11.09
N ILE A 402 -12.07 12.05 10.36
CA ILE A 402 -13.40 12.26 10.95
C ILE A 402 -13.83 11.02 11.76
N VAL A 403 -13.70 9.82 11.20
CA VAL A 403 -14.08 8.58 11.89
C VAL A 403 -13.21 8.32 13.12
N VAL A 404 -11.91 8.60 13.05
CA VAL A 404 -10.99 8.39 14.19
C VAL A 404 -11.25 9.43 15.30
N PHE A 405 -11.29 10.72 14.97
CA PHE A 405 -11.26 11.79 15.97
C PHE A 405 -12.65 12.33 16.36
N LEU A 406 -13.59 12.41 15.41
CA LEU A 406 -14.89 13.04 15.67
C LEU A 406 -15.95 12.03 16.10
N PHE A 407 -15.99 10.83 15.53
CA PHE A 407 -17.04 9.86 15.86
C PHE A 407 -17.08 9.50 17.35
N PRO A 408 -15.95 9.21 18.05
CA PRO A 408 -16.00 8.95 19.48
C PRO A 408 -16.65 10.07 20.28
N VAL A 409 -16.40 11.33 19.92
CA VAL A 409 -16.99 12.49 20.61
C VAL A 409 -18.48 12.65 20.24
N LEU A 410 -18.81 12.60 18.94
CA LEU A 410 -20.16 12.83 18.43
C LEU A 410 -21.19 11.80 18.91
N PHE A 411 -20.75 10.56 19.13
CA PHE A 411 -21.62 9.47 19.59
C PHE A 411 -21.42 9.13 21.07
N GLY A 412 -20.72 9.98 21.83
CA GLY A 412 -20.58 9.84 23.28
C GLY A 412 -19.81 8.59 23.72
N PHE A 413 -18.80 8.20 22.95
CA PHE A 413 -17.90 7.06 23.18
C PHE A 413 -18.63 5.70 23.20
N LYS A 414 -19.76 5.61 22.50
CA LYS A 414 -20.55 4.38 22.37
C LYS A 414 -20.30 3.65 21.08
#